data_AF-A0A1G5UZF4-F1
#
_entry.id   AF-A0A1G5UZF4-F1
#
_cell.length_a   1.000
_cell.length_b   1.000
_cell.length_c   1.000
_cell.angle_alpha   90.00
_cell.angle_beta   90.00
_cell.angle_gamma   90.00
#
_symmetry.space_group_name_H-M   'P 1'
#
loop_
_entity.id
_entity.type
_entity.pdbx_description
1 polymer ?
#
loop_
_entity_poly.entity_id
_entity_poly.type
_entity_poly.pdbx_seq_one_letter_code
_entity_poly.pdbx_strand_id
1 'polypeptide(L)'
;MPDYDPSNWFWVVAGNESRFWSSSTGAYVDALPEGAGVTRIASEDELWDVLRAQFPDGLPQQLKPARLVPKRVIIDRLQAAGLLEAAKTEIDSADLYTQERWNARTDIYANDPTALQMLQSIGGDPATIFGPTE
;
A
#
# COMPACT_ATOMS: atom_id res chain seq x y z
N MET A 1 -14.36 29.25 5.54
CA MET A 1 -14.38 27.81 5.24
C MET A 1 -12.93 27.40 5.08
N PRO A 2 -12.50 26.27 5.65
CA PRO A 2 -11.18 25.73 5.34
C PRO A 2 -11.07 25.49 3.82
N ASP A 3 -9.92 25.83 3.24
CA ASP A 3 -9.66 25.56 1.83
C ASP A 3 -9.61 24.05 1.61
N TYR A 4 -10.28 23.58 0.56
CA TYR A 4 -10.34 22.17 0.24
C TYR A 4 -8.96 21.63 -0.16
N ASP A 5 -8.40 20.75 0.68
CA ASP A 5 -7.15 20.04 0.45
C ASP A 5 -7.37 18.52 0.56
N PRO A 6 -7.49 17.77 -0.55
CA PRO A 6 -7.79 16.34 -0.51
C PRO A 6 -6.73 15.49 0.21
N SER A 7 -5.51 16.00 0.44
CA SER A 7 -4.48 15.29 1.22
C SER A 7 -4.69 15.40 2.74
N ASN A 8 -5.45 16.40 3.19
CA ASN A 8 -5.76 16.67 4.58
C ASN A 8 -7.24 17.06 4.74
N TRP A 9 -8.14 16.17 4.31
CA TRP A 9 -9.58 16.39 4.37
C TRP A 9 -10.31 15.25 5.06
N PHE A 10 -11.53 15.55 5.48
CA PHE A 10 -12.39 14.60 6.19
C PHE A 10 -13.73 14.40 5.48
N TRP A 11 -14.25 13.17 5.49
CA TRP A 11 -15.55 12.85 4.90
C TRP A 11 -16.47 12.16 5.90
N VAL A 12 -17.71 12.64 5.98
CA VAL A 12 -18.84 11.91 6.58
C VAL A 12 -19.42 11.00 5.50
N VAL A 13 -19.34 9.70 5.71
CA VAL A 13 -19.76 8.69 4.73
C VAL A 13 -21.14 8.15 5.07
N ALA A 14 -22.03 8.11 4.07
CA ALA A 14 -23.40 7.59 4.21
C ALA A 14 -24.20 8.20 5.37
N GLY A 15 -23.92 9.47 5.70
CA GLY A 15 -24.58 10.18 6.81
C GLY A 15 -24.18 9.72 8.21
N ASN A 16 -23.14 8.88 8.35
CA ASN A 16 -22.65 8.46 9.66
C ASN A 16 -21.74 9.53 10.28
N GLU A 17 -22.31 10.40 11.12
CA GLU A 17 -21.58 11.48 11.79
C GLU A 17 -20.79 11.03 13.02
N SER A 18 -20.83 9.74 13.38
CA SER A 18 -20.06 9.19 14.50
C SER A 18 -18.59 8.92 14.15
N ARG A 19 -18.25 8.89 12.86
CA ARG A 19 -16.88 8.64 12.37
C ARG A 19 -16.64 9.40 11.08
N PHE A 20 -15.39 9.81 10.87
CA PHE A 20 -14.97 10.60 9.72
C PHE A 20 -13.84 9.87 9.01
N TRP A 21 -13.92 9.71 7.69
CA TRP A 21 -12.77 9.23 6.93
C TRP A 21 -11.74 10.34 6.84
N SER A 22 -10.48 10.08 7.22
CA SER A 22 -9.38 11.00 6.99
C SER A 22 -8.51 10.51 5.84
N SER A 23 -8.35 11.32 4.80
CA SER A 23 -7.44 10.98 3.69
C SER A 23 -5.97 10.99 4.11
N SER A 24 -5.60 11.80 5.09
CA SER A 24 -4.21 11.89 5.57
C SER A 24 -3.74 10.59 6.24
N THR A 25 -4.61 9.94 7.01
CA THR A 25 -4.31 8.67 7.68
C THR A 25 -4.74 7.46 6.86
N GLY A 26 -5.64 7.65 5.88
CA GLY A 26 -6.28 6.56 5.15
C GLY A 26 -7.13 5.66 6.03
N ALA A 27 -7.76 6.24 7.06
CA ALA A 27 -8.57 5.52 8.05
C ALA A 27 -9.70 6.37 8.62
N TYR A 28 -10.67 5.72 9.25
CA TYR A 28 -11.72 6.40 10.03
C TYR A 28 -11.17 6.92 11.36
N VAL A 29 -11.58 8.12 11.73
CA VAL A 29 -11.30 8.78 13.01
C VAL A 29 -12.61 9.18 13.69
N ASP A 30 -12.63 9.17 15.02
CA ASP A 30 -13.83 9.48 15.80
C ASP A 30 -14.00 10.98 16.10
N ALA A 31 -12.95 11.78 15.85
CA ALA A 31 -12.95 13.21 16.13
C ALA A 31 -12.30 14.01 14.98
N LEU A 32 -12.88 15.16 14.68
CA LEU A 32 -12.33 16.14 13.76
C LEU A 32 -11.36 17.09 14.50
N PRO A 33 -10.16 17.35 13.95
CA PRO A 33 -9.30 18.42 14.45
C PRO A 33 -9.98 19.79 14.40
N GLU A 34 -9.60 20.69 15.30
CA GLU A 34 -10.12 22.06 15.31
C GLU A 34 -9.76 22.79 14.00
N GLY A 35 -10.77 23.36 13.34
CA GLY A 35 -10.60 24.02 12.04
C GLY A 35 -10.52 23.09 10.83
N ALA A 36 -10.64 21.78 11.01
CA ALA A 36 -10.64 20.82 9.90
C ALA A 36 -11.86 21.01 8.98
N GLY A 37 -11.62 20.84 7.68
CA GLY A 37 -12.69 20.80 6.69
C GLY A 37 -13.32 19.42 6.58
N VAL A 38 -14.65 19.39 6.47
CA VAL A 38 -15.41 18.15 6.31
C VAL A 38 -16.44 18.29 5.19
N THR A 39 -16.54 17.27 4.36
CA THR A 39 -17.59 17.14 3.34
C THR A 39 -18.41 15.87 3.59
N ARG A 40 -19.62 15.82 3.02
CA ARG A 40 -20.50 14.65 3.08
C ARG A 40 -20.44 13.90 1.76
N ILE A 41 -20.46 12.58 1.81
CA ILE A 41 -20.47 11.71 0.63
C ILE A 41 -21.46 10.56 0.82
N ALA A 42 -22.10 10.13 -0.27
CA ALA A 42 -23.24 9.22 -0.16
C ALA A 42 -22.81 7.78 0.21
N SER A 43 -21.64 7.35 -0.23
CA SER A 43 -21.12 5.99 -0.01
C SER A 43 -19.60 5.95 0.05
N GLU A 44 -19.07 4.82 0.51
CA GLU A 44 -17.62 4.54 0.47
C GLU A 44 -17.13 4.41 -0.97
N ASP A 45 -17.91 3.84 -1.88
CA ASP A 45 -17.53 3.71 -3.29
C ASP A 45 -17.29 5.07 -3.96
N GLU A 46 -18.18 6.05 -3.74
CA GLU A 46 -17.97 7.41 -4.23
C GLU A 46 -16.73 8.06 -3.61
N LEU A 47 -16.48 7.81 -2.32
CA LEU A 47 -15.28 8.29 -1.64
C LEU A 47 -14.01 7.72 -2.28
N TRP A 48 -14.00 6.42 -2.59
CA TRP A 48 -12.89 5.79 -3.27
C TRP A 48 -12.67 6.37 -4.66
N ASP A 49 -13.72 6.68 -5.41
CA ASP A 49 -13.61 7.30 -6.72
C ASP A 49 -13.02 8.72 -6.64
N VAL A 50 -13.46 9.52 -5.66
CA VAL A 50 -12.90 10.86 -5.39
C VAL A 50 -11.43 10.77 -5.01
N LEU A 51 -11.06 9.88 -4.09
CA LEU A 51 -9.68 9.72 -3.66
C LEU A 51 -8.80 9.18 -4.78
N ARG A 52 -9.28 8.23 -5.59
CA ARG A 52 -8.53 7.73 -6.75
C ARG A 52 -8.24 8.82 -7.78
N ALA A 53 -9.13 9.80 -7.93
CA ALA A 53 -8.95 10.91 -8.85
C ALA A 53 -8.06 12.04 -8.28
N GLN A 54 -8.15 12.31 -6.97
CA GLN A 54 -7.57 13.51 -6.37
C GLN A 54 -6.37 13.24 -5.46
N PHE A 55 -6.38 12.14 -4.71
CA PHE A 55 -5.32 11.76 -3.78
C PHE A 55 -5.30 10.24 -3.53
N PRO A 56 -4.71 9.44 -4.44
CA PRO A 56 -4.72 7.98 -4.35
C PRO A 56 -4.08 7.43 -3.07
N ASP A 57 -3.16 8.17 -2.46
CA ASP A 57 -2.50 7.79 -1.21
C ASP A 57 -3.45 7.83 0.00
N GLY A 58 -4.60 8.50 -0.12
CA GLY A 58 -5.64 8.53 0.91
C GLY A 58 -6.63 7.36 0.85
N LEU A 59 -6.49 6.46 -0.13
CA LEU A 59 -7.27 5.23 -0.20
C LEU A 59 -6.90 4.26 0.94
N PRO A 60 -7.81 3.37 1.37
CA PRO A 60 -7.45 2.26 2.24
C PRO A 60 -6.38 1.40 1.58
N GLN A 61 -5.49 0.81 2.39
CA GLN A 61 -4.34 0.04 1.90
C GLN A 61 -4.72 -1.05 0.88
N GLN A 62 -5.90 -1.64 1.02
CA GLN A 62 -6.42 -2.68 0.13
C GLN A 62 -6.80 -2.14 -1.26
N LEU A 63 -7.12 -0.85 -1.38
CA LEU A 63 -7.52 -0.18 -2.62
C LEU A 63 -6.40 0.68 -3.22
N LYS A 64 -5.32 0.93 -2.48
CA LYS A 64 -4.16 1.67 -2.99
C LYS A 64 -3.58 0.94 -4.20
N PRO A 65 -3.15 1.67 -5.24
CA PRO A 65 -2.43 1.06 -6.34
C PRO A 65 -1.21 0.32 -5.81
N ALA A 66 -0.96 -0.85 -6.37
CA ALA A 66 0.19 -1.65 -6.00
C ALA A 66 1.47 -0.83 -6.20
N ARG A 67 2.19 -0.57 -5.11
CA ARG A 67 3.44 0.16 -5.18
C ARG A 67 4.53 -0.71 -5.79
N LEU A 68 5.28 -0.17 -6.74
CA LEU A 68 6.48 -0.83 -7.26
C LEU A 68 7.64 -0.67 -6.28
N VAL A 69 8.32 -1.79 -6.01
CA VAL A 69 9.53 -1.86 -5.20
C VAL A 69 10.68 -2.27 -6.12
N PRO A 70 11.75 -1.46 -6.22
CA PRO A 70 12.90 -1.82 -7.03
C PRO A 70 13.59 -3.09 -6.51
N LYS A 71 13.96 -4.01 -7.39
CA LYS A 71 14.65 -5.25 -6.99
C LYS A 71 15.93 -5.01 -6.21
N ARG A 72 16.68 -3.93 -6.51
CA ARG A 72 17.88 -3.55 -5.73
C ARG A 72 17.54 -3.38 -4.25
N VAL A 73 16.43 -2.70 -3.94
CA VAL A 73 15.97 -2.47 -2.56
C VAL A 73 15.53 -3.77 -1.92
N ILE A 74 14.82 -4.63 -2.67
CA ILE A 74 14.42 -5.97 -2.18
C ILE A 74 15.66 -6.80 -1.84
N ILE A 75 16.67 -6.84 -2.71
CA ILE A 75 17.92 -7.58 -2.51
C ILE A 75 18.66 -7.07 -1.27
N ASP A 76 18.83 -5.75 -1.13
CA ASP A 76 19.51 -5.15 0.03
C ASP A 76 18.80 -5.49 1.34
N ARG A 77 17.46 -5.45 1.35
CA ARG A 77 16.65 -5.77 2.53
C ARG A 77 16.66 -7.27 2.86
N LEU A 78 16.62 -8.14 1.85
CA LEU A 78 16.78 -9.58 2.03
C LEU A 78 18.17 -9.90 2.59
N GLN A 79 19.22 -9.22 2.12
CA GLN A 79 20.58 -9.37 2.65
C GLN A 79 20.64 -8.92 4.12
N ALA A 80 20.08 -7.76 4.44
CA ALA A 80 20.02 -7.24 5.80
C ALA A 80 19.25 -8.16 6.76
N ALA A 81 18.21 -8.83 6.26
CA ALA A 81 17.44 -9.83 7.00
C ALA A 81 18.11 -11.21 7.06
N GLY A 82 19.23 -11.44 6.37
CA GLY A 82 19.89 -12.75 6.29
C GLY A 82 19.12 -13.79 5.46
N LEU A 83 18.20 -13.34 4.60
CA LEU A 83 17.29 -14.17 3.81
C LEU A 83 17.67 -14.27 2.33
N LEU A 84 18.73 -13.59 1.88
CA LEU A 84 19.08 -13.52 0.46
C LEU A 84 19.38 -14.90 -0.15
N GLU A 85 20.11 -15.76 0.58
CA GLU A 85 20.42 -17.11 0.11
C GLU A 85 19.17 -17.97 -0.01
N ALA A 86 18.29 -17.94 1.00
CA ALA A 86 17.01 -18.65 0.97
C ALA A 86 16.13 -18.18 -0.19
N ALA A 87 16.03 -16.85 -0.39
CA ALA A 87 15.29 -16.28 -1.52
C ALA A 87 15.84 -16.75 -2.87
N LYS A 88 17.18 -16.80 -3.02
CA LYS A 88 17.81 -17.32 -4.22
C LYS A 88 17.48 -18.80 -4.45
N THR A 89 17.54 -19.64 -3.41
CA THR A 89 17.18 -21.06 -3.52
C THR A 89 15.73 -21.26 -3.94
N GLU A 90 14.79 -20.48 -3.40
CA GLU A 90 13.39 -20.53 -3.81
C GLU A 90 13.20 -20.10 -5.27
N ILE A 91 13.86 -19.03 -5.72
CA ILE A 91 13.80 -18.58 -7.12
C ILE A 91 14.37 -19.66 -8.05
N ASP A 92 15.54 -20.21 -7.74
CA ASP A 92 16.21 -21.22 -8.56
C ASP A 92 15.37 -22.53 -8.65
N SER A 93 14.53 -22.79 -7.65
CA SER A 93 13.63 -23.96 -7.58
C SER A 93 12.24 -23.70 -8.17
N ALA A 94 11.91 -22.45 -8.52
CA ALA A 94 10.63 -22.08 -9.11
C ALA A 94 10.50 -22.55 -10.56
N ASP A 95 9.30 -22.47 -11.13
CA ASP A 95 9.09 -22.75 -12.55
C ASP A 95 9.79 -21.71 -13.46
N LEU A 96 10.04 -22.09 -14.73
CA LEU A 96 10.75 -21.23 -15.69
C LEU A 96 10.10 -19.85 -15.85
N TYR A 97 8.76 -19.76 -15.85
CA TYR A 97 8.10 -18.46 -16.00
C TYR A 97 8.37 -17.56 -14.79
N THR A 98 8.32 -18.09 -13.58
CA THR A 98 8.64 -17.33 -12.36
C THR A 98 10.10 -16.87 -12.34
N GLN A 99 11.04 -17.74 -12.74
CA GLN A 99 12.46 -17.39 -12.87
C GLN A 99 12.68 -16.26 -13.88
N GLU A 100 12.14 -16.41 -15.10
CA GLU A 100 12.27 -15.40 -16.16
C GLU A 100 11.61 -14.09 -15.78
N ARG A 101 10.45 -14.14 -15.11
CA ARG A 101 9.76 -12.97 -14.60
C ARG A 101 10.61 -12.23 -13.55
N TRP A 102 11.24 -12.96 -12.63
CA TRP A 102 12.17 -12.37 -11.68
C TRP A 102 13.36 -11.73 -12.39
N ASN A 103 13.95 -12.41 -13.37
CA ASN A 103 15.14 -11.93 -14.10
C ASN A 103 14.85 -10.69 -14.96
N ALA A 104 13.76 -10.71 -15.73
CA ALA A 104 13.46 -9.71 -16.75
C ALA A 104 12.93 -8.37 -16.22
N ARG A 105 12.23 -8.37 -15.07
CA ARG A 105 11.66 -7.13 -14.51
C ARG A 105 12.73 -6.30 -13.81
N THR A 106 12.50 -5.02 -13.54
CA THR A 106 13.37 -4.21 -12.65
C THR A 106 12.74 -3.98 -11.28
N ASP A 107 11.42 -4.00 -11.24
CA ASP A 107 10.59 -3.67 -10.09
C ASP A 107 9.49 -4.72 -9.91
N ILE A 108 9.05 -4.90 -8.66
CA ILE A 108 8.01 -5.85 -8.28
C ILE A 108 6.96 -5.11 -7.48
N TYR A 109 5.69 -5.42 -7.73
CA TYR A 109 4.60 -4.88 -6.93
C TYR A 109 4.68 -5.40 -5.49
N ALA A 110 4.55 -4.51 -4.51
CA ALA A 110 4.64 -4.84 -3.09
C ALA A 110 3.58 -5.86 -2.62
N ASN A 111 2.45 -5.94 -3.34
CA ASN A 111 1.38 -6.89 -3.10
C ASN A 111 1.36 -8.04 -4.11
N ASP A 112 2.46 -8.26 -4.84
CA ASP A 112 2.52 -9.34 -5.82
C ASP A 112 2.34 -10.70 -5.13
N PRO A 113 1.32 -11.49 -5.51
CA PRO A 113 0.97 -12.71 -4.78
C PRO A 113 2.11 -13.75 -4.84
N THR A 114 2.81 -13.86 -5.97
CA THR A 114 3.95 -14.77 -6.12
C THR A 114 5.09 -14.35 -5.20
N ALA A 115 5.47 -13.07 -5.22
CA ALA A 115 6.55 -12.55 -4.36
C ALA A 115 6.21 -12.66 -2.86
N LEU A 116 4.96 -12.41 -2.47
CA LEU A 116 4.51 -12.57 -1.09
C LEU A 116 4.57 -14.03 -0.64
N GLN A 117 4.15 -14.97 -1.49
CA GLN A 117 4.19 -16.39 -1.18
C GLN A 117 5.63 -16.89 -1.02
N MET A 118 6.54 -16.48 -1.90
CA MET A 118 7.97 -16.81 -1.77
C MET A 118 8.60 -16.18 -0.52
N LEU A 119 8.21 -14.96 -0.17
CA LEU A 119 8.70 -14.33 1.05
C LEU A 119 8.22 -15.06 2.30
N GLN A 120 6.99 -15.55 2.28
CA GLN A 120 6.42 -16.35 3.37
C GLN A 120 7.13 -17.71 3.50
N SER A 121 7.50 -18.39 2.41
CA SER A 121 8.18 -19.69 2.46
C SER A 121 9.58 -19.59 3.10
N ILE A 122 10.26 -18.45 2.94
CA ILE A 122 11.56 -18.18 3.57
C ILE A 122 11.46 -17.49 4.93
N GLY A 123 10.25 -17.30 5.47
CA GLY A 123 10.03 -16.67 6.78
C GLY A 123 10.31 -15.17 6.84
N GLY A 124 10.28 -14.47 5.71
CA GLY A 124 10.49 -13.03 5.64
C GLY A 124 9.23 -12.21 5.94
N ASP A 125 9.43 -10.99 6.42
CA ASP A 125 8.36 -10.04 6.71
C ASP A 125 8.10 -9.10 5.51
N PRO A 126 6.88 -9.12 4.90
CA PRO A 126 6.52 -8.22 3.82
C PRO A 126 6.64 -6.74 4.16
N ALA A 127 6.36 -6.34 5.41
CA ALA A 127 6.47 -4.94 5.81
C ALA A 127 7.92 -4.45 5.81
N THR A 128 8.86 -5.34 6.14
CA THR A 128 10.29 -5.04 6.08
C THR A 128 10.82 -5.05 4.64
N ILE A 129 10.52 -6.10 3.86
CA ILE A 129 11.10 -6.29 2.51
C ILE A 129 10.42 -5.40 1.46
N PHE A 130 9.09 -5.40 1.44
CA PHE A 130 8.26 -4.63 0.52
C PHE A 130 7.66 -3.38 1.17
N GLY A 131 8.19 -2.93 2.31
CA GLY A 131 7.79 -1.68 2.94
C GLY A 131 8.14 -0.43 2.13
N PRO A 132 7.51 0.73 2.39
CA PRO A 132 7.90 2.00 1.77
C PRO A 132 9.39 2.30 1.99
N THR A 133 9.97 3.10 1.11
CA THR A 133 11.31 3.66 1.32
C THR A 133 11.12 4.93 2.13
N GLU A 134 11.80 5.06 3.28
CA GLU A 134 11.88 6.33 4.02
C GLU A 134 12.55 7.43 3.18
#